data_AF-A0A917FS11-F1
#
_entry.id   AF-A0A917FS11-F1
#
_cell.length_a   1.000
_cell.length_b   1.000
_cell.length_c   1.000
_cell.angle_alpha   90.00
_cell.angle_beta   90.00
_cell.angle_gamma   90.00
#
_symmetry.space_group_name_H-M   'P 1'
#
loop_
_entity.id
_entity.type
_entity.pdbx_description
1 polymer ?
#
loop_
_entity_poly.entity_id
_entity_poly.type
_entity_poly.pdbx_seq_one_letter_code
_entity_poly.pdbx_strand_id
1 'polypeptide(L)'
;MKRILLAAVLTGSLLLLSACDAPCTEDVLQDKLEEVSAKMQEIVESGDMGKLMSIAAYSQKLNKLRDVNKDNLEPACEAVDELLAELDNL
;
A
#
# COMPACT_ATOMS: atom_id res chain seq x y z
N MET A 1 43.04 -28.85 24.61
CA MET A 1 42.46 -27.51 24.87
C MET A 1 41.12 -27.43 24.16
N LYS A 2 40.02 -27.32 24.92
CA LYS A 2 38.68 -26.90 24.46
C LYS A 2 38.79 -25.57 23.72
N ARG A 3 38.16 -25.40 22.54
CA ARG A 3 37.32 -24.26 22.08
C ARG A 3 36.54 -24.71 20.82
N ILE A 4 35.25 -25.07 20.97
CA ILE A 4 34.06 -24.28 20.55
C ILE A 4 33.90 -24.31 19.01
N LEU A 5 33.12 -25.25 18.46
CA LEU A 5 31.69 -25.08 18.09
C LEU A 5 31.39 -23.74 17.42
N LEU A 6 31.45 -23.69 16.09
CA LEU A 6 30.59 -22.80 15.31
C LEU A 6 29.65 -23.68 14.50
N ALA A 7 28.59 -24.07 15.20
CA ALA A 7 27.41 -24.65 14.62
C ALA A 7 26.77 -23.67 13.64
N ALA A 8 26.23 -24.24 12.57
CA ALA A 8 25.18 -23.72 11.73
C ALA A 8 24.39 -22.55 12.35
N VAL A 9 24.53 -21.37 11.76
CA VAL A 9 23.54 -20.30 11.83
C VAL A 9 22.92 -20.20 10.45
N LEU A 10 22.11 -21.22 10.14
CA LEU A 10 21.01 -21.20 9.18
C LEU A 10 19.86 -20.47 9.88
N THR A 11 19.98 -19.16 10.10
CA THR A 11 18.87 -18.35 10.62
C THR A 11 19.03 -16.95 10.08
N GLY A 12 18.21 -16.61 9.07
CA GLY A 12 18.05 -15.22 8.68
C GLY A 12 17.80 -14.93 7.20
N SER A 13 17.23 -15.86 6.41
CA SER A 13 16.59 -15.51 5.13
C SER A 13 15.28 -14.71 5.33
N LEU A 14 15.25 -13.78 6.29
CA LEU A 14 14.08 -12.99 6.70
C LEU A 14 14.27 -11.47 6.52
N LEU A 15 15.37 -11.03 5.92
CA LEU A 15 15.63 -9.60 5.65
C LEU A 15 15.73 -9.27 4.16
N LEU A 16 15.29 -10.18 3.30
CA LEU A 16 15.18 -9.97 1.85
C LEU A 16 13.79 -10.36 1.34
N LEU A 17 12.75 -10.14 2.14
CA LEU A 17 11.59 -9.47 1.55
C LEU A 17 11.98 -8.00 1.43
N SER A 18 12.90 -7.70 0.50
CA SER A 18 12.68 -6.49 -0.28
C SER A 18 11.25 -6.66 -0.74
N ALA A 19 10.36 -5.83 -0.21
CA ALA A 19 9.14 -5.55 -0.94
C ALA A 19 9.61 -5.40 -2.39
N CYS A 20 9.15 -6.31 -3.24
CA CYS A 20 9.39 -6.23 -4.66
C CYS A 20 8.49 -5.10 -5.16
N ASP A 21 8.59 -3.94 -4.52
CA ASP A 21 7.91 -2.73 -4.88
C ASP A 21 8.54 -2.38 -6.22
N ALA A 22 7.77 -2.63 -7.28
CA ALA A 22 8.03 -1.96 -8.53
C ALA A 22 8.26 -0.49 -8.18
N PRO A 23 9.34 0.14 -8.69
CA PRO A 23 9.60 1.54 -8.38
C PRO A 23 8.31 2.33 -8.62
N CYS A 24 7.93 3.16 -7.66
CA CYS A 24 6.73 3.98 -7.79
C CYS A 24 6.93 4.94 -8.97
N THR A 25 6.37 4.55 -10.11
CA THR A 25 6.34 5.33 -11.35
C THR A 25 4.96 5.97 -11.49
N GLU A 26 4.82 6.94 -12.39
CA GLU A 26 3.50 7.52 -12.69
C GLU A 26 2.52 6.44 -13.15
N ASP A 27 2.97 5.49 -13.98
CA ASP A 27 2.15 4.36 -14.45
C ASP A 27 1.69 3.48 -13.29
N VAL A 28 2.61 3.08 -12.39
CA VAL A 28 2.27 2.27 -11.21
C VAL A 28 1.31 3.01 -10.27
N LEU A 29 1.53 4.31 -10.07
CA LEU A 29 0.64 5.13 -9.25
C LEU A 29 -0.75 5.25 -9.89
N GLN A 30 -0.81 5.40 -11.21
CA GLN A 30 -2.06 5.47 -11.95
C GLN A 30 -2.82 4.14 -11.85
N ASP A 31 -2.17 3.00 -12.07
CA ASP A 31 -2.78 1.68 -11.94
C ASP A 31 -3.40 1.48 -10.54
N LYS A 32 -2.67 1.88 -9.48
CA LYS A 32 -3.17 1.80 -8.11
C LYS A 32 -4.36 2.73 -7.86
N LEU A 33 -4.36 3.94 -8.43
CA LEU A 33 -5.50 4.87 -8.34
C LEU A 33 -6.74 4.34 -9.07
N GLU A 34 -6.55 3.67 -10.20
CA GLU A 34 -7.63 2.99 -10.92
C GLU A 34 -8.21 1.85 -10.08
N GLU A 35 -7.36 1.08 -9.39
CA GLU A 35 -7.80 0.03 -8.45
C GLU A 35 -8.61 0.61 -7.27
N VAL A 36 -8.14 1.72 -6.67
CA VAL A 36 -8.90 2.43 -5.63
C VAL A 36 -10.27 2.85 -6.14
N SER A 37 -10.34 3.41 -7.34
CA SER A 37 -11.60 3.83 -7.95
C SER A 37 -12.54 2.65 -8.16
N ALA A 38 -12.04 1.51 -8.63
CA ALA A 38 -12.84 0.29 -8.81
C ALA A 38 -13.41 -0.22 -7.48
N LYS A 39 -12.58 -0.33 -6.42
CA LYS A 39 -13.05 -0.75 -5.09
C LYS A 39 -14.07 0.22 -4.49
N MET A 40 -13.85 1.53 -4.64
CA MET A 40 -14.82 2.54 -4.20
C MET A 40 -16.15 2.38 -4.93
N GLN A 41 -16.12 2.09 -6.24
CA GLN A 41 -17.34 1.83 -7.01
C GLN A 41 -18.07 0.57 -6.54
N GLU A 42 -17.35 -0.53 -6.30
CA GLU A 42 -17.93 -1.77 -5.76
C GLU A 42 -18.64 -1.52 -4.42
N ILE A 43 -18.02 -0.75 -3.52
CA ILE A 43 -18.63 -0.37 -2.24
C ILE A 43 -19.88 0.49 -2.46
N VAL A 44 -19.85 1.44 -3.40
CA VAL A 44 -21.02 2.27 -3.70
C VAL A 44 -22.18 1.42 -4.24
N GLU A 45 -21.87 0.49 -5.14
CA GLU A 45 -22.85 -0.45 -5.72
C GLU A 45 -23.38 -1.45 -4.69
N SER A 46 -22.60 -1.78 -3.66
CA SER A 46 -23.04 -2.66 -2.57
C SER A 46 -24.18 -2.06 -1.72
N GLY A 47 -24.31 -0.73 -1.69
CA GLY A 47 -25.29 -0.03 -0.86
C GLY A 47 -25.03 -0.10 0.65
N ASP A 48 -23.86 -0.57 1.09
CA ASP A 48 -23.49 -0.65 2.50
C ASP A 48 -23.19 0.75 3.05
N MET A 49 -24.15 1.32 3.80
CA MET A 49 -23.99 2.64 4.43
C MET A 49 -22.77 2.74 5.36
N GLY A 50 -22.34 1.65 6.00
CA GLY A 50 -21.15 1.64 6.84
C GLY A 50 -19.88 1.88 6.04
N LYS A 51 -19.72 1.14 4.94
CA LYS A 51 -18.57 1.27 4.03
C LYS A 51 -18.61 2.59 3.24
N LEU A 52 -19.80 3.06 2.87
CA LEU A 52 -20.00 4.36 2.23
C LEU A 52 -19.54 5.54 3.10
N MET A 53 -19.72 5.47 4.42
CA MET A 53 -19.20 6.49 5.34
C MET A 53 -17.66 6.50 5.38
N SER A 54 -17.03 5.34 5.28
CA SER A 54 -15.56 5.22 5.21
C SER A 54 -14.99 5.82 3.92
N ILE A 55 -15.70 5.69 2.80
CA ILE A 55 -15.32 6.31 1.51
C ILE A 55 -15.16 7.85 1.62
N ALA A 56 -16.06 8.51 2.35
CA ALA A 56 -15.98 9.96 2.52
C ALA A 56 -14.72 10.41 3.30
N ALA A 57 -14.21 9.56 4.20
CA ALA A 57 -12.94 9.81 4.87
C ALA A 57 -11.76 9.64 3.90
N TYR A 58 -11.85 8.70 2.95
CA TYR A 58 -10.81 8.44 1.96
C TYR A 58 -10.67 9.52 0.91
N SER A 59 -11.77 10.19 0.51
CA SER A 59 -11.67 11.32 -0.41
C SER A 59 -10.79 12.46 0.14
N GLN A 60 -10.70 12.60 1.47
CA GLN A 60 -9.78 13.54 2.11
C GLN A 60 -8.31 13.08 2.04
N LYS A 61 -8.05 11.77 2.15
CA LYS A 61 -6.70 11.19 2.00
C LYS A 61 -6.21 11.32 0.56
N LEU A 62 -7.06 11.01 -0.43
CA LEU A 62 -6.75 11.18 -1.85
C LEU A 62 -6.43 12.64 -2.20
N ASN A 63 -7.12 13.62 -1.59
CA ASN A 63 -6.80 15.03 -1.80
C ASN A 63 -5.40 15.43 -1.30
N LYS A 64 -4.83 14.73 -0.32
CA LYS A 64 -3.45 14.99 0.14
C LYS A 64 -2.41 14.46 -0.84
N LEU A 65 -2.78 13.49 -1.70
CA LEU A 65 -1.92 12.97 -2.76
C LEU A 65 -1.67 14.00 -3.88
N ARG A 66 -2.58 14.98 -4.04
CA ARG A 66 -2.43 16.06 -5.02
C ARG A 66 -1.23 16.97 -4.76
N ASP A 67 -0.75 17.01 -3.53
CA ASP A 67 0.39 17.84 -3.11
C ASP A 67 1.72 17.08 -3.18
N VAL A 68 1.71 15.83 -3.64
CA VAL A 68 2.93 15.02 -3.75
C VAL A 68 3.81 15.57 -4.86
N ASN A 69 5.10 15.68 -4.56
CA ASN A 69 6.10 16.16 -5.50
C ASN A 69 6.22 15.18 -6.67
N LYS A 70 6.12 15.68 -7.92
CA LYS A 70 6.28 14.85 -9.12
C LYS A 70 7.67 14.22 -9.24
N ASP A 71 8.67 14.81 -8.57
CA ASP A 71 10.04 14.28 -8.53
C ASP A 71 10.21 13.14 -7.50
N ASN A 72 9.24 12.96 -6.60
CA ASN A 72 9.22 11.86 -5.64
C ASN A 72 7.80 11.33 -5.42
N LEU A 73 7.47 10.27 -6.17
CA LEU A 73 6.15 9.63 -6.12
C LEU A 73 6.01 8.60 -4.99
N GLU A 74 7.11 8.20 -4.31
CA GLU A 74 7.04 7.19 -3.24
C GLU A 74 5.97 7.50 -2.18
N PRO A 75 5.85 8.75 -1.65
CA PRO A 75 4.82 9.06 -0.67
C PRO A 75 3.41 8.95 -1.24
N ALA A 76 3.25 9.14 -2.56
CA ALA A 76 1.95 8.94 -3.19
C ALA A 76 1.62 7.45 -3.29
N CYS A 77 2.56 6.60 -3.73
CA CYS A 77 2.32 5.16 -3.77
C CYS A 77 2.03 4.60 -2.39
N GLU A 78 2.80 4.96 -1.35
CA GLU A 78 2.56 4.50 0.02
C GLU A 78 1.16 4.87 0.51
N ALA A 79 0.74 6.11 0.29
CA ALA A 79 -0.59 6.55 0.71
C ALA A 79 -1.74 5.94 -0.11
N VAL A 80 -1.52 5.60 -1.39
CA VAL A 80 -2.49 4.82 -2.18
C VAL A 80 -2.53 3.36 -1.71
N ASP A 81 -1.39 2.77 -1.36
CA ASP A 81 -1.31 1.40 -0.84
C ASP A 81 -1.98 1.25 0.52
N GLU A 82 -1.75 2.21 1.42
CA GLU A 82 -2.49 2.27 2.69
C GLU A 82 -3.99 2.38 2.43
N LEU A 83 -4.41 3.17 1.45
CA LEU A 83 -5.82 3.33 1.10
C LEU A 83 -6.42 2.04 0.51
N LEU A 84 -5.71 1.35 -0.38
CA LEU A 84 -6.14 0.06 -0.93
C LEU A 84 -6.28 -0.99 0.18
N ALA A 85 -5.29 -1.08 1.07
CA ALA A 85 -5.34 -1.99 2.21
C ALA A 85 -6.51 -1.67 3.15
N GLU A 86 -6.81 -0.40 3.40
CA GLU A 86 -7.97 0.00 4.20
C GLU A 86 -9.30 -0.35 3.50
N LEU A 87 -9.41 -0.16 2.19
CA LEU A 87 -10.58 -0.53 1.39
C LEU A 87 -10.82 -2.04 1.37
N ASP A 88 -9.76 -2.86 1.30
CA ASP A 88 -9.85 -4.32 1.35
C ASP A 88 -10.35 -4.88 2.69
N ASN A 89 -10.22 -4.09 3.76
CA ASN A 89 -10.65 -4.46 5.10
C ASN A 89 -12.04 -3.92 5.46
N LEU A 90 -12.74 -3.23 4.55
CA LEU A 90 -14.13 -2.79 4.70
C LEU A 90 -15.10 -3.89 4.29
#